data_AF-A0A258JB57-F1
#
_entry.id   AF-A0A258JB57-F1
#
_cell.length_a   1.000
_cell.length_b   1.000
_cell.length_c   1.000
_cell.angle_alpha   90.00
_cell.angle_beta   90.00
_cell.angle_gamma   90.00
#
_symmetry.space_group_name_H-M   'P 1'
#
loop_
_entity.id
_entity.type
_entity.pdbx_description
1 polymer ?
#
loop_
_entity_poly.entity_id
_entity_poly.type
_entity_poly.pdbx_seq_one_letter_code
_entity_poly.pdbx_strand_id
1 'polypeptide(L)'
;MNTFERYLTLWVALCIVAGVALGHAVPGFFTAIASAEIANVNLPVAVLIWLMIVPMLLKIDFGALGSVREHWRGVGVTLFVNWAVKPFSMALLGSFFIGHVFAPMLPSGQIPSYIA
;
A
#
# COMPACT_ATOMS: atom_id res chain seq x y z
N MET A 1 -23.18 13.14 -0.11
CA MET A 1 -21.88 12.91 0.53
C MET A 1 -22.13 12.64 2.00
N ASN A 2 -21.93 11.40 2.44
CA ASN A 2 -22.07 11.04 3.85
C ASN A 2 -20.98 11.78 4.67
N THR A 3 -21.23 12.05 5.96
CA THR A 3 -20.25 12.67 6.87
C THR A 3 -18.93 11.90 6.89
N PHE A 4 -18.97 10.58 6.73
CA PHE A 4 -17.80 9.72 6.60
C PHE A 4 -16.95 10.04 5.35
N GLU A 5 -17.56 10.09 4.17
CA GLU A 5 -16.87 10.40 2.90
C GLU A 5 -16.25 11.80 2.93
N ARG A 6 -16.96 12.76 3.53
CA ARG A 6 -16.50 14.15 3.65
C ARG A 6 -15.26 14.29 4.53
N TYR A 7 -15.16 13.51 5.61
CA TYR A 7 -14.06 13.58 6.57
C TYR A 7 -13.11 12.38 6.47
N LEU A 8 -13.09 11.67 5.34
CA LEU A 8 -12.28 10.45 5.16
C LEU A 8 -10.80 10.67 5.49
N THR A 9 -10.22 11.79 5.06
CA THR A 9 -8.81 12.13 5.35
C THR A 9 -8.55 12.25 6.87
N LEU A 10 -9.49 12.85 7.62
CA LEU A 10 -9.37 12.96 9.08
C LEU A 10 -9.50 11.58 9.74
N TRP A 11 -10.44 10.76 9.28
CA TRP A 11 -10.60 9.40 9.78
C TRP A 11 -9.34 8.55 9.53
N VAL A 12 -8.75 8.63 8.34
CA VAL A 12 -7.50 7.93 8.01
C VAL A 12 -6.37 8.42 8.92
N ALA A 13 -6.22 9.73 9.11
CA ALA A 13 -5.20 10.28 10.01
C ALA A 13 -5.40 9.80 11.46
N LEU A 14 -6.65 9.78 11.95
CA LEU A 14 -6.98 9.27 13.28
C LEU A 14 -6.67 7.78 13.41
N CYS A 15 -6.98 6.96 12.39
CA CYS A 15 -6.65 5.54 12.36
C CYS A 15 -5.13 5.31 12.41
N ILE A 16 -4.33 6.13 11.72
CA ILE A 16 -2.86 6.05 11.76
C ILE A 16 -2.36 6.35 13.17
N VAL A 17 -2.79 7.48 13.76
CA VAL A 17 -2.37 7.89 15.11
C VAL A 17 -2.77 6.85 16.16
N ALA A 18 -4.02 6.38 16.10
CA ALA A 18 -4.53 5.35 17.00
C ALA A 18 -3.75 4.04 16.83
N GLY A 19 -3.47 3.62 15.59
CA GLY A 19 -2.70 2.41 15.30
C GLY A 19 -1.28 2.48 15.88
N VAL A 20 -0.59 3.61 15.71
CA VAL A 20 0.76 3.82 16.28
C VAL A 20 0.71 3.81 17.80
N ALA A 21 -0.23 4.54 18.42
CA ALA A 21 -0.37 4.59 19.87
C ALA A 21 -0.67 3.22 20.47
N LEU A 22 -1.57 2.45 19.85
CA LEU A 22 -1.89 1.09 20.27
C LEU A 22 -0.72 0.13 20.08
N GLY A 23 0.05 0.28 19.01
CA GLY A 23 1.28 -0.48 18.77
C GLY A 23 2.32 -0.29 19.88
N HIS A 24 2.44 0.92 20.41
CA HIS A 24 3.32 1.21 21.55
C HIS A 24 2.74 0.77 22.90
N ALA A 25 1.42 0.86 23.09
CA ALA A 25 0.77 0.52 24.36
C ALA A 25 0.64 -0.99 24.61
N VAL A 26 0.40 -1.79 23.56
CA VAL A 26 0.20 -3.25 23.66
C VAL A 26 1.05 -3.99 22.63
N PRO A 27 2.39 -3.89 22.68
CA PRO A 27 3.27 -4.44 21.65
C PRO A 27 3.10 -5.96 21.48
N GLY A 28 2.86 -6.70 22.57
CA GLY A 28 2.68 -8.15 22.54
C GLY A 28 1.49 -8.64 21.70
N PHE A 29 0.42 -7.83 21.62
CA PHE A 29 -0.74 -8.16 20.77
C PHE A 29 -0.41 -7.96 19.29
N PHE A 30 0.25 -6.85 18.95
CA PHE A 30 0.64 -6.55 17.57
C PHE A 30 1.74 -7.49 17.07
N THR A 31 2.68 -7.92 17.92
CA THR A 31 3.67 -8.94 17.54
C THR A 31 3.04 -10.31 17.33
N ALA A 32 2.03 -10.70 18.11
CA ALA A 32 1.28 -11.92 17.88
C ALA A 32 0.55 -11.90 16.52
N ILE A 33 -0.12 -10.78 16.19
CA ILE A 33 -0.73 -10.59 14.87
C ILE A 33 0.31 -10.58 13.76
N ALA A 34 1.45 -9.92 13.96
CA ALA A 34 2.55 -9.90 12.99
C ALA A 34 3.12 -11.30 12.74
N SER A 35 3.25 -12.11 13.79
CA SER A 35 3.74 -13.50 13.73
C SER A 35 2.76 -14.49 13.09
N ALA A 36 1.50 -14.09 12.88
CA ALA A 36 0.53 -14.86 12.11
C ALA A 36 0.82 -14.75 10.61
N GLU A 37 2.02 -15.14 10.20
CA GLU A 37 2.48 -15.15 8.83
C GLU A 37 2.87 -16.56 8.37
N ILE A 38 2.67 -16.82 7.07
CA ILE A 38 3.15 -18.03 6.41
C ILE A 38 3.96 -17.57 5.20
N ALA A 39 5.21 -18.03 5.07
CA ALA A 39 6.11 -17.66 3.98
C ALA A 39 6.26 -16.13 3.79
N ASN A 40 6.43 -15.37 4.88
CA ASN A 40 6.51 -13.90 4.91
C ASN A 40 5.23 -13.17 4.48
N VAL A 41 4.08 -13.86 4.47
CA VAL A 41 2.77 -13.26 4.18
C VAL A 41 1.94 -13.21 5.45
N ASN A 42 1.68 -12.01 5.98
CA ASN A 42 0.84 -11.81 7.14
C ASN A 42 -0.64 -12.18 6.82
N LEU A 43 -1.14 -13.23 7.45
CA LEU A 43 -2.48 -13.79 7.18
C LEU A 43 -3.61 -12.79 7.49
N PRO A 44 -3.63 -12.10 8.66
CA PRO A 44 -4.61 -11.05 8.93
C PRO A 44 -4.66 -9.97 7.83
N VAL A 45 -3.51 -9.44 7.44
CA VAL A 45 -3.43 -8.41 6.40
C VAL A 45 -3.87 -8.97 5.05
N ALA A 46 -3.48 -10.19 4.70
CA ALA A 46 -3.89 -10.84 3.46
C ALA A 46 -5.42 -10.98 3.37
N VAL A 47 -6.10 -11.38 4.46
CA VAL A 47 -7.57 -11.46 4.51
C VAL A 47 -8.21 -10.08 4.30
N LEU A 48 -7.70 -9.04 4.95
CA LEU A 48 -8.21 -7.67 4.80
C LEU A 48 -8.06 -7.15 3.36
N ILE A 49 -6.90 -7.41 2.73
CA ILE A 49 -6.66 -7.05 1.33
C ILE A 49 -7.62 -7.82 0.41
N TRP A 50 -7.82 -9.12 0.63
CA TRP A 50 -8.77 -9.91 -0.14
C TRP A 50 -10.21 -9.41 0.00
N LEU A 51 -10.62 -9.04 1.21
CA LEU A 51 -11.94 -8.44 1.46
C LEU A 51 -12.14 -7.15 0.67
N MET A 52 -11.07 -6.38 0.44
CA MET A 52 -11.10 -5.17 -0.39
C MET A 52 -11.12 -5.47 -1.89
N ILE A 53 -10.36 -6.47 -2.34
CA ILE A 53 -10.21 -6.82 -3.77
C ILE A 53 -11.46 -7.53 -4.31
N VAL A 54 -12.05 -8.46 -3.57
CA VAL A 54 -13.19 -9.30 -4.04
C VAL A 54 -14.37 -8.45 -4.53
N PRO A 55 -14.87 -7.45 -3.78
CA PRO A 55 -15.97 -6.61 -4.24
C PRO A 55 -15.63 -5.81 -5.51
N MET A 56 -14.36 -5.43 -5.69
CA MET A 56 -13.92 -4.72 -6.89
C MET A 56 -13.90 -5.66 -8.10
N LEU A 57 -13.43 -6.90 -7.93
CA LEU A 57 -13.41 -7.91 -8.99
C LEU A 57 -14.82 -8.30 -9.46
N LEU A 58 -15.76 -8.46 -8.53
CA LEU A 58 -17.15 -8.80 -8.84
C LEU A 58 -17.89 -7.69 -9.63
N LYS A 59 -17.40 -6.45 -9.58
CA LYS A 59 -17.96 -5.31 -10.33
C LYS A 59 -17.43 -5.20 -11.76
N ILE A 60 -16.46 -6.04 -12.16
CA ILE A 60 -15.89 -6.00 -13.50
C ILE A 60 -16.88 -6.60 -14.50
N ASP A 61 -17.31 -5.80 -15.45
CA ASP A 61 -18.12 -6.24 -16.59
C ASP A 61 -17.20 -6.76 -17.71
N PHE A 62 -17.24 -8.07 -17.95
CA PHE A 62 -16.43 -8.71 -18.99
C PHE A 62 -16.86 -8.32 -20.42
N GLY A 63 -18.10 -7.84 -20.62
CA GLY A 63 -18.56 -7.33 -21.91
C GLY A 63 -17.86 -6.02 -22.30
N ALA A 64 -17.51 -5.19 -21.32
CA ALA A 64 -16.80 -3.92 -21.54
C ALA A 64 -15.32 -4.11 -21.89
N LEU A 65 -14.70 -5.27 -21.61
CA LEU A 65 -13.30 -5.55 -21.94
C LEU A 65 -12.99 -5.42 -23.44
N GLY A 66 -13.96 -5.69 -24.31
CA GLY A 66 -13.81 -5.52 -25.76
C GLY A 66 -13.53 -4.05 -26.15
N SER A 67 -14.14 -3.10 -25.46
CA SER A 67 -14.00 -1.65 -25.71
C SER A 67 -12.62 -1.08 -25.30
N VAL A 68 -11.84 -1.83 -24.52
CA VAL A 68 -10.47 -1.47 -24.13
C VAL A 68 -9.57 -1.34 -25.36
N ARG A 69 -9.84 -2.13 -26.41
CA ARG A 69 -9.09 -2.07 -27.67
C ARG A 69 -9.34 -0.76 -28.44
N GLU A 70 -10.53 -0.20 -28.33
CA GLU A 70 -10.87 1.11 -28.93
C GLU A 70 -10.09 2.24 -28.25
N HIS A 71 -9.79 2.10 -26.95
CA HIS A 71 -9.07 3.09 -26.13
C HIS A 71 -7.62 2.69 -25.81
N TRP A 72 -6.98 1.90 -26.67
CA TRP A 72 -5.67 1.30 -26.42
C TRP A 72 -4.56 2.30 -26.07
N ARG A 73 -4.61 3.52 -26.63
CA ARG A 73 -3.64 4.58 -26.32
C ARG A 73 -3.75 5.05 -24.87
N GLY A 74 -4.97 5.32 -24.40
CA GLY A 74 -5.21 5.77 -23.03
C GLY A 74 -4.90 4.68 -22.00
N VAL A 75 -5.29 3.44 -22.32
CA VAL A 75 -4.99 2.25 -21.50
C VAL A 75 -3.47 2.00 -21.45
N GLY A 76 -2.79 2.11 -22.59
CA GLY A 76 -1.35 1.94 -22.69
C GLY A 76 -0.56 2.96 -21.86
N VAL A 77 -0.94 4.24 -21.93
CA VAL A 77 -0.32 5.28 -21.07
C VAL A 77 -0.59 5.00 -19.60
N THR A 78 -1.84 4.65 -19.24
CA THR A 78 -2.19 4.35 -17.85
C THR A 78 -1.41 3.16 -17.31
N LEU A 79 -1.26 2.09 -18.11
CA LEU A 79 -0.50 0.91 -17.75
C LEU A 79 1.00 1.26 -17.61
N PHE A 80 1.55 2.00 -18.57
CA PHE A 80 2.93 2.46 -18.52
C PHE A 80 3.22 3.30 -17.28
N VAL A 81 2.35 4.27 -16.97
CA VAL A 81 2.52 5.09 -15.76
C VAL A 81 2.38 4.23 -14.50
N ASN A 82 1.42 3.31 -14.44
CA ASN A 82 1.20 2.48 -13.27
C ASN A 82 2.29 1.43 -13.03
N TRP A 83 2.86 0.86 -14.10
CA TRP A 83 3.81 -0.25 -13.99
C TRP A 83 5.27 0.16 -14.22
N ALA A 84 5.54 1.19 -15.01
CA ALA A 84 6.90 1.68 -15.23
C ALA A 84 7.17 2.96 -14.44
N VAL A 85 6.31 3.97 -14.48
CA VAL A 85 6.64 5.24 -13.80
C VAL A 85 6.53 5.08 -12.27
N LYS A 86 5.42 4.53 -11.75
CA LYS A 86 5.20 4.44 -10.31
C LYS A 86 6.26 3.60 -9.56
N PRO A 87 6.59 2.36 -9.96
CA PRO A 87 7.53 1.53 -9.18
C PRO A 87 8.95 2.08 -9.21
N PHE A 88 9.40 2.57 -10.37
CA PHE A 88 10.74 3.14 -10.51
C PHE A 88 10.85 4.50 -9.83
N SER A 89 9.81 5.32 -9.85
CA SER A 89 9.78 6.56 -9.07
C SER A 89 9.82 6.27 -7.57
N MET A 90 9.09 5.25 -7.10
CA MET A 90 9.14 4.83 -5.69
C MET A 90 10.54 4.35 -5.30
N ALA A 91 11.18 3.52 -6.12
CA ALA A 91 12.55 3.04 -5.88
C ALA A 91 13.58 4.18 -5.93
N LEU A 92 13.46 5.11 -6.89
CA LEU A 92 14.34 6.28 -7.02
C LEU A 92 14.19 7.20 -5.81
N LEU A 93 12.96 7.53 -5.42
CA LEU A 93 12.72 8.38 -4.25
C LEU A 93 13.16 7.69 -2.96
N GLY A 94 12.86 6.39 -2.81
CA GLY A 94 13.31 5.59 -1.67
C GLY A 94 14.83 5.56 -1.56
N SER A 95 15.54 5.22 -2.63
CA SER A 95 17.01 5.17 -2.63
C SER A 95 17.67 6.53 -2.39
N PHE A 96 17.11 7.61 -2.95
CA PHE A 96 17.63 8.96 -2.76
C PHE A 96 17.38 9.47 -1.32
N PHE A 97 16.14 9.41 -0.84
CA PHE A 97 15.80 9.94 0.47
C PHE A 97 16.32 9.05 1.59
N ILE A 98 16.09 7.74 1.56
CA ILE A 98 16.47 6.82 2.63
C ILE A 98 17.96 6.49 2.56
N GLY A 99 18.50 6.34 1.34
CA GLY A 99 19.88 5.92 1.12
C GLY A 99 20.91 7.06 1.14
N HIS A 100 20.53 8.31 0.87
CA HIS A 100 21.45 9.45 0.93
C HIS A 100 21.04 10.50 1.97
N VAL A 101 19.81 11.04 1.87
CA VAL A 101 19.41 12.21 2.69
C VAL A 101 19.25 11.85 4.16
N PHE A 102 18.55 10.76 4.46
CA PHE A 102 18.21 10.30 5.81
C PHE A 102 19.12 9.16 6.30
N ALA A 103 20.07 8.71 5.48
CA ALA A 103 21.05 7.70 5.87
C ALA A 103 21.74 7.97 7.22
N PRO A 104 22.19 9.22 7.55
CA PRO A 104 22.81 9.48 8.85
C PRO A 104 21.82 9.46 10.04
N MET A 105 20.51 9.54 9.79
CA MET A 105 19.46 9.49 10.81
C MET A 105 18.94 8.06 11.04
N LEU A 106 19.33 7.09 10.21
CA LEU A 106 18.85 5.72 10.25
C LEU A 106 19.87 4.78 10.93
N PRO A 107 19.42 3.76 11.70
CA PRO A 107 20.31 2.76 12.27
C PRO A 107 21.15 2.05 11.20
N SER A 108 22.47 2.03 11.38
CA SER A 108 23.42 1.37 10.47
C SER A 108 23.07 -0.12 10.37
N GLY A 109 22.59 -0.56 9.19
CA GLY A 109 22.22 -1.94 8.90
C GLY A 109 20.76 -2.15 8.46
N GLN A 110 19.86 -1.18 8.67
CA GLN A 110 18.45 -1.28 8.27
C GLN A 110 18.14 -0.58 6.94
N ILE A 111 19.06 0.24 6.43
CA ILE A 111 18.88 0.95 5.15
C ILE A 111 18.54 0.01 3.99
N PRO A 112 19.20 -1.17 3.83
CA PRO A 112 18.83 -2.11 2.77
C PRO A 112 17.44 -2.74 2.94
N SER A 113 16.88 -2.79 4.16
CA SER A 113 15.52 -3.28 4.37
C SER A 113 14.44 -2.23 4.06
N TYR A 114 14.81 -0.96 3.97
CA TYR A 114 13.89 0.15 3.67
C TYR A 114 13.92 0.58 2.20
N ILE A 115 14.96 0.21 1.46
CA ILE A 115 15.10 0.42 0.02
C ILE A 115 14.87 -0.94 -0.62
N ALA A 116 13.69 -1.10 -1.24
CA ALA A 116 13.23 -2.34 -1.85
C ALA A 116 14.28 -3.08 -2.70
#